data_AF-A0A512NSJ7-F1
#
_entry.id   AF-A0A512NSJ7-F1
#
_cell.length_a   1.000
_cell.length_b   1.000
_cell.length_c   1.000
_cell.angle_alpha   90.00
_cell.angle_beta   90.00
_cell.angle_gamma   90.00
#
_symmetry.space_group_name_H-M   'P 1'
#
loop_
_entity.id
_entity.type
_entity.pdbx_description
1 polymer ?
#
loop_
_entity_poly.entity_id
_entity_poly.type
_entity_poly.pdbx_seq_one_letter_code
_entity_poly.pdbx_strand_id
1 'polypeptide(L)' 'MAHLGLEGCAGSRVCVAGNSAEYRDGEVLVFDDSFVHWVEHAGTQMRYTLMITFWHPELTWPERIFLKQVVRTAR' A
#
# COMPACT_ATOMS: atom_id res chain seq x y z
N MET A 1 -0.62 -1.86 -4.16
CA MET A 1 -0.45 -0.44 -3.81
C MET A 1 0.99 -0.09 -3.43
N ALA A 2 1.28 1.19 -3.12
CA ALA A 2 2.54 1.60 -2.49
C ALA A 2 2.31 2.52 -1.28
N HIS A 3 3.16 2.38 -0.27
CA HIS A 3 3.22 3.26 0.89
C HIS A 3 4.57 3.96 0.94
N LEU A 4 4.59 5.29 0.92
CA LEU A 4 5.78 6.09 1.21
C LEU A 4 5.77 6.47 2.70
N GLY A 5 6.82 6.12 3.43
CA GLY A 5 7.02 6.58 4.80
C GLY A 5 7.33 8.09 4.81
N LEU A 6 6.52 8.89 5.50
CA LEU A 6 6.74 10.33 5.59
C LEU A 6 7.49 10.71 6.86
N GLU A 7 7.00 10.25 8.02
CA GLU A 7 7.56 10.59 9.33
C GLU A 7 7.10 9.57 10.39
N GLY A 8 7.97 9.30 11.38
CA GLY A 8 7.60 8.52 12.57
C GLY A 8 7.46 7.02 12.30
N CYS A 9 8.11 6.51 11.25
CA CYS A 9 8.00 5.11 10.85
C CYS A 9 8.78 4.11 11.72
N ALA A 10 9.67 4.57 12.60
CA ALA A 10 10.45 3.69 13.46
C ALA A 10 9.55 2.80 14.34
N GLY A 11 9.82 1.50 14.37
CA GLY A 11 9.02 0.51 15.11
C GLY A 11 7.71 0.11 14.43
N SER A 12 7.47 0.52 13.18
CA SER A 12 6.34 0.09 12.36
C SER A 12 6.76 -0.93 11.31
N ARG A 13 5.92 -1.94 11.09
CA ARG A 13 6.08 -2.92 10.01
C ARG A 13 4.76 -3.26 9.33
N VAL A 14 4.84 -3.65 8.06
CA VAL A 14 3.73 -4.26 7.32
C VAL A 14 4.02 -5.74 7.12
N CYS A 15 2.99 -6.56 7.29
CA CYS A 15 3.01 -7.98 6.99
C CYS A 15 2.02 -8.25 5.86
N VAL A 16 2.47 -8.93 4.80
CA VAL A 16 1.68 -9.22 3.59
C VAL A 16 1.98 -10.66 3.18
N ALA A 17 0.95 -11.50 3.08
CA ALA A 17 1.09 -12.90 2.68
C ALA A 17 2.18 -13.67 3.48
N GLY A 18 2.30 -13.41 4.78
CA GLY A 18 3.30 -14.04 5.66
C GLY A 18 4.72 -13.46 5.58
N ASN A 19 4.98 -12.53 4.66
CA ASN A 19 6.24 -11.78 4.57
C ASN A 19 6.13 -10.44 5.28
N SER A 20 7.24 -9.90 5.79
CA SER A 20 7.21 -8.65 6.54
C SER A 20 8.29 -7.68 6.09
N ALA A 21 7.98 -6.39 6.14
CA ALA A 21 8.91 -5.30 5.84
C ALA A 21 8.69 -4.13 6.80
N GLU A 22 9.78 -3.46 7.17
CA GLU A 22 9.74 -2.29 8.03
C GLU A 22 9.41 -1.04 7.22
N TYR A 23 8.68 -0.11 7.83
CA TYR A 23 8.56 1.24 7.28
C TYR A 23 9.80 2.05 7.63
N ARG A 24 10.28 2.86 6.68
CA ARG A 24 11.32 3.87 6.92
C ARG A 24 10.90 5.20 6.33
N ASP A 25 11.25 6.28 7.03
CA ASP A 25 10.99 7.63 6.55
C ASP A 25 11.76 7.87 5.25
N GLY A 26 11.08 8.37 4.22
CA GLY A 26 11.64 8.58 2.89
C GLY A 26 11.68 7.33 1.99
N GLU A 27 11.33 6.14 2.49
CA GLU A 27 11.33 4.90 1.70
C GLU A 27 9.93 4.48 1.26
N VAL A 28 9.87 3.78 0.11
CA VAL A 28 8.63 3.24 -0.46
C VAL A 28 8.58 1.74 -0.29
N LEU A 29 7.46 1.25 0.27
CA LEU A 29 7.08 -0.15 0.24
C LEU A 29 6.03 -0.36 -0.86
N VAL A 30 6.28 -1.30 -1.77
CA VAL A 30 5.33 -1.71 -2.81
C VAL A 30 4.89 -3.14 -2.53
N PHE A 31 3.58 -3.36 -2.42
CA PHE A 31 3.00 -4.68 -2.16
C PHE A 31 1.58 -4.76 -2.72
N ASP A 32 1.09 -5.97 -2.93
CA ASP A 32 -0.28 -6.21 -3.38
C ASP A 32 -1.21 -6.32 -2.16
N ASP A 33 -2.12 -5.37 -2.03
CA ASP A 33 -3.09 -5.25 -0.95
C ASP A 33 -4.33 -6.13 -1.13
N SER A 34 -4.41 -6.89 -2.22
CA SER A 34 -5.41 -7.96 -2.36
C SER A 34 -5.11 -9.19 -1.48
N PHE A 35 -3.85 -9.35 -1.05
CA PHE A 35 -3.47 -10.40 -0.10
C PHE A 35 -3.79 -10.01 1.34
N VAL A 36 -3.97 -11.01 2.22
CA VAL A 36 -4.09 -10.77 3.66
C VAL A 36 -2.88 -9.97 4.14
N HIS A 37 -3.17 -8.81 4.72
CA HIS A 37 -2.15 -7.90 5.21
C HIS A 37 -2.58 -7.23 6.51
N TRP A 38 -1.61 -6.89 7.34
CA TRP A 38 -1.80 -6.14 8.57
C TRP A 38 -0.57 -5.30 8.88
N VAL A 39 -0.72 -4.39 9.83
CA VAL A 39 0.32 -3.46 10.24
C VAL A 39 0.45 -3.52 11.75
N GLU A 40 1.69 -3.56 12.22
CA GLU A 40 2.05 -3.41 13.62
C GLU A 40 2.78 -2.08 13.79
N HIS A 41 2.44 -1.33 14.84
CA HIS A 41 3.13 -0.09 15.23
C HIS A 41 3.49 -0.15 16.70
N ALA A 42 4.76 -0.45 16.98
CA ALA A 42 5.36 -0.45 18.31
C ALA A 42 6.20 0.82 18.56
N GLY A 43 6.14 1.81 17.66
CA GLY A 43 6.82 3.09 17.81
C GLY A 43 6.12 4.03 18.80
N THR A 44 6.84 5.06 19.25
CA THR A 44 6.35 6.05 20.23
C THR A 44 5.80 7.32 19.58
N GLN A 45 6.02 7.51 18.28
CA GLN A 45 5.56 8.66 17.51
C GLN A 45 4.34 8.31 16.66
N MET A 46 3.58 9.33 16.25
CA MET A 46 2.55 9.14 15.23
C MET A 46 3.22 8.83 13.89
N ARG A 47 2.82 7.73 13.24
CA ARG A 47 3.33 7.38 11.91
C ARG A 47 2.50 8.03 10.82
N TYR A 48 3.16 8.74 9.92
CA TYR A 48 2.58 9.28 8.70
C TYR A 48 3.08 8.49 7.47
N THR A 49 2.14 8.01 6.66
CA THR A 49 2.42 7.33 5.40
C THR A 49 1.55 7.90 4.29
N LEU A 50 2.12 8.13 3.11
CA LEU A 50 1.35 8.45 1.91
C LEU A 50 0.99 7.16 1.18
N MET A 51 -0.32 6.89 1.06
CA MET A 51 -0.85 5.74 0.32
C MET A 51 -1.05 6.13 -1.15
N ILE A 52 -0.48 5.33 -2.05
CA ILE A 52 -0.53 5.52 -3.50
C ILE A 52 -1.11 4.26 -4.12
N THR A 53 -2.20 4.40 -4.87
CA THR A 53 -2.79 3.29 -5.62
C THR A 53 -2.54 3.47 -7.12
N PHE A 54 -2.26 2.36 -7.79
CA PHE A 54 -2.03 2.31 -9.23
C PHE A 54 -2.51 0.96 -9.77
N TRP A 55 -2.74 0.91 -11.07
CA TRP A 55 -3.13 -0.32 -11.76
C TRP A 55 -2.03 -1.37 -11.67
N HIS A 56 -2.42 -2.64 -11.53
CA HIS A 56 -1.50 -3.76 -11.70
C HIS A 56 -0.78 -3.64 -13.06
N PRO A 57 0.55 -3.81 -13.12
CA PRO A 57 1.32 -3.54 -14.34
C PRO A 57 0.88 -4.39 -15.53
N GLU A 58 0.35 -5.58 -15.29
CA GLU A 58 -0.13 -6.50 -16.34
C GLU A 58 -1.50 -6.13 -16.93
N LEU A 59 -2.22 -5.16 -16.35
CA LEU A 59 -3.49 -4.73 -16.93
C LEU A 59 -3.25 -3.98 -18.23
N THR A 60 -3.90 -4.43 -19.29
CA THR A 60 -3.95 -3.78 -20.60
C THR A 60 -4.75 -2.47 -20.53
N TRP A 61 -4.56 -1.62 -21.54
CA TRP A 61 -5.28 -0.35 -21.61
C TRP A 61 -6.81 -0.51 -21.70
N PRO A 62 -7.36 -1.44 -22.52
CA PRO A 62 -8.80 -1.71 -22.53
C PRO A 62 -9.35 -2.17 -21.17
N GLU A 63 -8.64 -3.05 -20.46
CA GLU A 63 -9.05 -3.52 -19.12
C GLU A 63 -9.11 -2.39 -18.11
N ARG A 64 -8.12 -1.47 -18.13
CA ARG A 64 -8.11 -0.29 -17.24
C ARG A 64 -9.31 0.63 -17.49
N ILE A 65 -9.73 0.80 -18.75
CA ILE A 65 -10.91 1.61 -19.08
C ILE A 65 -12.18 0.95 -18.55
N PHE A 66 -12.33 -0.34 -18.82
CA PHE A 66 -13.48 -1.11 -18.36
C PHE A 66 -13.58 -1.07 -16.83
N LEU A 67 -12.50 -1.41 -16.12
CA LEU A 67 -12.47 -1.40 -14.65
C LEU A 67 -12.73 0.00 -14.09
N LYS A 68 -12.23 1.07 -14.72
CA LYS A 68 -12.51 2.45 -14.30
C LYS A 68 -14.00 2.81 -14.36
N GLN A 69 -14.75 2.23 -15.29
CA GLN A 69 -16.20 2.41 -15.36
C GLN A 69 -16.91 1.59 -14.28
N VAL A 70 -16.53 0.32 -14.11
CA VAL A 70 -17.16 -0.58 -13.12
C VAL A 70 -16.95 -0.08 -11.69
N VAL A 71 -15.72 0.28 -11.32
CA VAL A 71 -15.36 0.72 -9.95
C VAL A 71 -16.04 2.04 -9.57
N ARG A 72 -16.40 2.89 -10.54
CA ARG A 72 -17.10 4.15 -10.29
C ARG A 72 -18.60 3.97 -10.00
N THR A 73 -19.20 2.93 -10.55
CA THR A 73 -20.65 2.65 -10.40
C THR A 73 -20.95 1.83 -9.15
N ALA A 74 -19.93 1.21 -8.54
CA ALA A 74 -20.05 0.39 -7.33
C ALA A 74 -19.93 1.20 -6.02
N ARG A 75 -19.94 2.54 -6.08
CA ARG A 75 -20.01 3.44 -4.93
C ARG A 75 -21.34 4.19 -4.95
#